data_AF-A0A538A609-F1
#
_entry.id   AF-A0A538A609-F1
#
_cell.length_a   1.000
_cell.length_b   1.000
_cell.length_c   1.000
_cell.angle_alpha   90.00
_cell.angle_beta   90.00
_cell.angle_gamma   90.00
#
_symmetry.space_group_name_H-M   'P 1'
#
loop_
_entity.id
_entity.type
_entity.pdbx_description
1 polymer ?
#
loop_
_entity_poly.entity_id
_entity_poly.type
_entity_poly.pdbx_seq_one_letter_code
_entity_poly.pdbx_strand_id
1 'polypeptide(L)'
;MEAATEERVEGAPTEHPCSSFAKSLFLGEIHEELVFPWPQPDPDEQDKVRALIASAHELGSRLDPRKIEEDGWIGDDVIRELGERGLCGLYVPERFGGQGLSQTGYARVFETFARIDATLSIVLGVHQSIGFKGIHMFGTEEQKERFLPDLAAGRKLAGFAL
;
A
#
# COMPACT_ATOMS: atom_id res chain seq x y z
N MET A 1 -19.58 29.95 33.92
CA MET A 1 -19.46 28.56 34.39
C MET A 1 -19.31 27.72 33.14
N GLU A 2 -18.10 27.23 32.93
CA GLU A 2 -17.59 26.58 31.71
C GLU A 2 -18.50 25.47 31.19
N ALA A 3 -18.75 25.50 29.88
CA ALA A 3 -19.27 24.36 29.14
C ALA A 3 -18.09 23.41 28.90
N ALA A 4 -18.02 22.32 29.67
CA ALA A 4 -17.07 21.25 29.45
C ALA A 4 -17.31 20.65 28.06
N THR A 5 -16.29 20.73 27.23
CA THR A 5 -16.24 20.12 25.90
C THR A 5 -15.90 18.65 26.11
N GLU A 6 -16.85 17.75 25.89
CA GLU A 6 -16.58 16.31 25.91
C GLU A 6 -15.70 15.93 24.70
N GLU A 7 -14.45 15.61 25.00
CA GLU A 7 -13.50 14.96 24.12
C GLU A 7 -14.11 13.67 23.53
N ARG A 8 -14.25 13.63 22.20
CA ARG A 8 -14.61 12.39 21.50
C ARG A 8 -13.42 11.44 21.54
N VAL A 9 -13.59 10.32 22.22
CA VAL A 9 -12.68 9.18 22.18
C VAL A 9 -12.71 8.57 20.78
N GLU A 10 -11.68 8.82 19.98
CA GLU A 10 -11.43 8.18 18.68
C GLU A 10 -10.87 6.76 18.90
N GLY A 11 -11.52 5.74 18.32
CA GLY A 11 -10.94 4.40 18.22
C GLY A 11 -11.85 3.19 18.43
N ALA A 12 -13.17 3.36 18.63
CA ALA A 12 -14.09 2.21 18.65
C ALA A 12 -14.60 1.89 17.23
N PRO A 13 -14.62 0.62 16.79
CA PRO A 13 -15.29 0.26 15.55
C PRO A 13 -16.78 0.60 15.71
N THR A 14 -17.26 1.55 14.90
CA THR A 14 -18.68 1.88 14.84
C THR A 14 -19.42 0.66 14.33
N GLU A 15 -20.25 0.05 15.19
CA GLU A 15 -21.16 -1.02 14.79
C GLU A 15 -22.18 -0.46 13.80
N HIS A 16 -21.88 -0.57 12.51
CA HIS A 16 -22.83 -0.22 11.47
C HIS A 16 -23.81 -1.39 11.27
N PRO A 17 -25.13 -1.15 11.22
CA PRO A 17 -26.14 -2.20 11.02
C PRO A 17 -25.99 -2.92 9.67
N CYS A 18 -25.26 -2.32 8.72
CA CYS A 18 -24.92 -2.92 7.44
C CYS A 18 -23.43 -2.78 7.12
N SER A 19 -22.85 -3.81 6.48
CA SER A 19 -21.42 -3.89 6.18
C SER A 19 -21.01 -3.22 4.85
N SER A 20 -21.96 -2.72 4.04
CA SER A 20 -21.66 -2.18 2.71
C SER A 20 -22.76 -1.27 2.16
N PHE A 21 -22.38 -0.07 1.74
CA PHE A 21 -23.27 0.86 1.04
C PHE A 21 -23.82 0.24 -0.25
N ALA A 22 -22.96 -0.34 -1.08
CA ALA A 22 -23.35 -0.94 -2.35
C ALA A 22 -24.38 -2.06 -2.19
N LYS A 23 -24.22 -2.92 -1.18
CA LYS A 23 -25.20 -3.98 -0.85
C LYS A 23 -26.55 -3.38 -0.45
N SER A 24 -26.54 -2.31 0.34
CA SER A 24 -27.74 -1.66 0.87
C SER A 24 -28.62 -1.04 -0.23
N LEU A 25 -27.99 -0.51 -1.28
CA LEU A 25 -28.72 0.02 -2.44
C LEU A 25 -29.61 -1.03 -3.11
N PHE A 26 -29.16 -2.29 -3.19
CA PHE A 26 -29.97 -3.39 -3.74
C PHE A 26 -31.18 -3.74 -2.87
N LEU A 27 -31.15 -3.36 -1.58
CA LEU A 27 -32.25 -3.54 -0.64
C LEU A 27 -33.14 -2.30 -0.54
N GLY A 28 -32.84 -1.23 -1.29
CA GLY A 28 -33.57 0.03 -1.22
C GLY A 28 -33.24 0.87 0.02
N GLU A 29 -32.15 0.56 0.72
CA GLU A 29 -31.69 1.28 1.91
C GLU A 29 -30.52 2.22 1.56
N ILE A 30 -30.54 3.42 2.14
CA ILE A 30 -29.47 4.42 2.00
C ILE A 30 -28.80 4.61 3.37
N HIS A 31 -27.63 4.02 3.52
CA HIS A 31 -26.77 4.14 4.70
C HIS A 31 -25.59 5.06 4.37
N GLU A 32 -25.86 6.38 4.33
CA GLU A 32 -24.89 7.39 3.90
C GLU A 32 -23.65 7.49 4.79
N GLU A 33 -23.74 7.07 6.04
CA GLU A 33 -22.65 7.07 7.02
C GLU A 33 -21.50 6.12 6.65
N LEU A 34 -21.74 5.18 5.72
CA LEU A 34 -20.71 4.27 5.19
C LEU A 34 -19.82 4.93 4.12
N VAL A 35 -20.18 6.12 3.63
CA VAL A 35 -19.50 6.82 2.52
C VAL A 35 -19.21 8.29 2.86
N PHE A 36 -20.06 8.91 3.68
CA PHE A 36 -19.99 10.31 4.05
C PHE A 36 -19.79 10.50 5.56
N PRO A 37 -18.95 11.47 5.97
CA PRO A 37 -18.06 12.27 5.13
C PRO A 37 -16.95 11.41 4.51
N TRP A 38 -16.30 11.91 3.45
CA TRP A 38 -15.21 11.18 2.80
C TRP A 38 -14.12 10.85 3.83
N PRO A 39 -13.69 9.57 3.94
CA PRO A 39 -12.69 9.17 4.92
C PRO A 39 -11.37 9.91 4.68
N GLN A 40 -10.86 10.54 5.74
CA GLN A 40 -9.60 11.27 5.68
C GLN A 40 -8.45 10.35 6.13
N PRO A 41 -7.30 10.36 5.42
CA PRO A 41 -6.14 9.61 5.85
C PRO A 41 -5.49 10.26 7.08
N ASP A 42 -4.85 9.42 7.90
CA ASP A 42 -4.06 9.85 9.06
C ASP A 42 -2.98 10.89 8.64
N PRO A 43 -2.95 12.09 9.24
CA PRO A 43 -1.94 13.11 8.95
C PRO A 43 -0.49 12.62 9.04
N ASP A 44 -0.16 11.76 10.01
CA ASP A 44 1.20 11.26 10.21
C ASP A 44 1.62 10.32 9.07
N GLU A 45 0.67 9.53 8.56
CA GLU A 45 0.87 8.69 7.38
C GLU A 45 1.11 9.55 6.11
N GLN A 46 0.47 10.72 6.00
CA GLN A 46 0.62 11.59 4.82
C GLN A 46 2.07 12.07 4.63
N ASP A 47 2.81 12.35 5.70
CA ASP A 47 4.23 12.73 5.61
C ASP A 47 5.09 11.58 5.08
N LYS A 48 4.88 10.37 5.62
CA LYS A 48 5.57 9.16 5.15
C LYS A 48 5.25 8.88 3.67
N VAL A 49 3.98 8.97 3.27
CA VAL A 49 3.54 8.79 1.88
C VAL A 49 4.20 9.82 0.96
N ARG A 50 4.26 11.10 1.36
CA ARG A 50 4.94 12.14 0.58
C ARG A 50 6.43 11.85 0.39
N ALA A 51 7.11 11.39 1.44
CA ALA A 51 8.53 11.02 1.35
C ALA A 51 8.76 9.84 0.39
N LEU A 52 7.92 8.81 0.45
CA LEU A 52 8.00 7.64 -0.45
C LEU A 52 7.71 8.02 -1.91
N ILE A 53 6.72 8.88 -2.16
CA ILE A 53 6.42 9.42 -3.50
C ILE A 53 7.62 10.20 -4.05
N ALA A 54 8.24 11.06 -3.22
CA ALA A 54 9.42 11.81 -3.63
C ALA A 54 10.59 10.87 -3.98
N SER A 55 10.83 9.84 -3.16
CA SER A 55 11.86 8.81 -3.41
C SER A 55 11.59 8.03 -4.71
N ALA A 56 10.33 7.66 -4.96
CA ALA A 56 9.93 6.99 -6.20
C ALA A 56 10.15 7.88 -7.43
N HIS A 57 9.81 9.17 -7.34
CA HIS A 57 10.06 10.13 -8.43
C HIS A 57 11.54 10.34 -8.71
N GLU A 58 12.38 10.45 -7.67
CA GLU A 58 13.82 10.57 -7.83
C GLU A 58 14.41 9.37 -8.58
N LEU A 59 14.01 8.15 -8.21
CA LEU A 59 14.39 6.93 -8.93
C LEU A 59 13.85 6.94 -10.36
N GLY A 60 12.56 7.22 -10.53
CA GLY A 60 11.88 7.24 -11.84
C GLY A 60 12.49 8.25 -12.82
N SER A 61 13.02 9.37 -12.33
CA SER A 61 13.66 10.40 -13.16
C SER A 61 14.92 9.92 -13.90
N ARG A 62 15.53 8.82 -13.44
CA ARG A 62 16.72 8.21 -14.05
C ARG A 62 16.39 7.05 -14.98
N LEU A 63 15.14 6.62 -15.04
CA LEU A 63 14.70 5.51 -15.88
C LEU A 63 14.45 5.99 -17.31
N ASP A 64 14.77 5.13 -18.28
CA ASP A 64 14.40 5.29 -19.69
C ASP A 64 13.29 4.28 -20.03
N PRO A 65 12.02 4.73 -20.15
CA PRO A 65 10.90 3.84 -20.45
C PRO A 65 11.06 3.07 -21.77
N ARG A 66 11.75 3.64 -22.78
CA ARG A 66 11.96 2.93 -24.04
C ARG A 66 12.91 1.76 -23.85
N LYS A 67 13.98 1.97 -23.09
CA LYS A 67 14.92 0.92 -22.76
C LYS A 67 14.27 -0.20 -21.96
N ILE A 68 13.43 0.14 -20.97
CA ILE A 68 12.69 -0.85 -20.17
C ILE A 68 11.80 -1.73 -21.06
N GLU A 69 11.11 -1.12 -22.03
CA GLU A 69 10.28 -1.85 -22.99
C GLU A 69 11.12 -2.74 -23.93
N GLU A 70 12.24 -2.20 -24.46
CA GLU A 70 13.16 -2.95 -25.32
C GLU A 70 13.80 -4.14 -24.61
N ASP A 71 14.20 -3.97 -23.34
CA ASP A 71 14.80 -5.00 -22.50
C ASP A 71 13.74 -5.98 -21.93
N GLY A 72 12.46 -5.58 -21.92
CA GLY A 72 11.36 -6.33 -21.32
C GLY A 72 11.45 -6.46 -19.80
N TRP A 73 12.31 -5.66 -19.15
CA TRP A 73 12.60 -5.73 -17.73
C TRP A 73 13.01 -4.38 -17.15
N ILE A 74 12.68 -4.15 -15.88
CA ILE A 74 12.97 -2.90 -15.16
C ILE A 74 14.43 -2.79 -14.68
N GLY A 75 15.17 -3.91 -14.67
CA GLY A 75 16.55 -3.97 -14.20
C GLY A 75 16.69 -4.42 -12.74
N ASP A 76 17.63 -5.33 -12.47
CA ASP A 76 17.85 -5.89 -11.12
C ASP A 76 18.44 -4.86 -10.15
N ASP A 77 19.24 -3.93 -10.67
CA ASP A 77 19.78 -2.81 -9.92
C ASP A 77 18.66 -1.85 -9.48
N VAL A 78 17.66 -1.64 -10.34
CA VAL A 78 16.47 -0.85 -10.03
C VAL A 78 15.64 -1.53 -8.94
N ILE A 79 15.41 -2.85 -9.02
CA ILE A 79 14.72 -3.61 -7.97
C ILE A 79 15.43 -3.52 -6.63
N ARG A 80 16.75 -3.69 -6.62
CA ARG A 80 17.55 -3.56 -5.40
C ARG A 80 17.41 -2.16 -4.80
N GLU A 81 17.50 -1.12 -5.63
CA GLU A 81 17.36 0.26 -5.16
C GLU A 81 15.94 0.56 -4.64
N LEU A 82 14.89 0.03 -5.29
CA LEU A 82 13.50 0.11 -4.80
C LEU A 82 13.36 -0.53 -3.41
N GLY A 83 14.01 -1.68 -3.21
CA GLY A 83 14.07 -2.35 -1.91
C GLY A 83 14.78 -1.53 -0.83
N GLU A 84 15.95 -0.97 -1.15
CA GLU A 84 16.73 -0.08 -0.27
C GLU A 84 15.94 1.20 0.11
N ARG A 85 15.11 1.69 -0.80
CA ARG A 85 14.20 2.84 -0.58
C ARG A 85 12.90 2.47 0.12
N GLY A 86 12.66 1.19 0.41
CA GLY A 86 11.45 0.71 1.10
C GLY A 86 10.20 0.66 0.23
N LEU A 87 10.33 0.67 -1.09
CA LEU A 87 9.22 0.73 -2.06
C LEU A 87 8.66 -0.65 -2.44
N CYS A 88 9.31 -1.74 -2.01
CA CYS A 88 8.86 -3.12 -2.25
C CYS A 88 7.92 -3.66 -1.15
N GLY A 89 7.90 -3.04 0.02
CA GLY A 89 7.17 -3.49 1.21
C GLY A 89 6.21 -2.47 1.80
N LEU A 90 5.46 -1.76 0.95
CA LEU A 90 4.71 -0.56 1.37
C LEU A 90 3.71 -0.82 2.50
N TYR A 91 2.96 -1.91 2.46
CA TYR A 91 1.98 -2.23 3.52
C TYR A 91 2.50 -3.29 4.51
N VAL A 92 3.73 -3.80 4.30
CA VAL A 92 4.32 -4.79 5.22
C VAL A 92 4.58 -4.11 6.57
N PRO A 93 4.22 -4.73 7.71
CA PRO A 93 4.47 -4.15 9.02
C PRO A 93 5.95 -3.81 9.24
N GLU A 94 6.22 -2.71 9.95
CA GLU A 94 7.59 -2.24 10.23
C GLU A 94 8.44 -3.29 10.97
N ARG A 95 7.83 -4.13 11.81
CA ARG A 95 8.52 -5.25 12.49
C ARG A 95 9.15 -6.27 11.53
N PHE A 96 8.67 -6.32 10.29
CA PHE A 96 9.22 -7.14 9.21
C PHE A 96 9.99 -6.30 8.18
N GLY A 97 10.33 -5.05 8.49
CA GLY A 97 11.12 -4.16 7.63
C GLY A 97 10.34 -3.49 6.50
N GLY A 98 9.00 -3.47 6.56
CA GLY A 98 8.17 -2.72 5.62
C GLY A 98 7.86 -1.29 6.08
N GLN A 99 6.99 -0.58 5.34
CA GLN A 99 6.61 0.80 5.64
C GLN A 99 5.35 0.93 6.52
N GLY A 100 4.59 -0.15 6.68
CA GLY A 100 3.39 -0.20 7.51
C GLY A 100 2.23 0.67 7.01
N LEU A 101 2.20 1.02 5.72
CA LEU A 101 1.15 1.88 5.18
C LEU A 101 -0.22 1.18 5.18
N SER A 102 -1.25 1.99 5.40
CA SER A 102 -2.64 1.67 5.11
C SER A 102 -2.83 1.39 3.61
N GLN A 103 -3.98 0.81 3.25
CA GLN A 103 -4.30 0.61 1.82
C GLN A 103 -4.45 1.94 1.07
N THR A 104 -4.88 3.01 1.75
CA THR A 104 -4.93 4.36 1.18
C THR A 104 -3.52 4.88 0.91
N GLY A 105 -2.62 4.83 1.90
CA GLY A 105 -1.22 5.23 1.73
C GLY A 105 -0.51 4.43 0.65
N TYR A 106 -0.71 3.10 0.64
CA TYR A 106 -0.25 2.21 -0.44
C TYR A 106 -0.74 2.69 -1.81
N ALA A 107 -2.03 2.95 -1.98
CA ALA A 107 -2.60 3.39 -3.25
C ALA A 107 -1.98 4.71 -3.73
N ARG A 108 -1.79 5.68 -2.83
CA ARG A 108 -1.18 6.98 -3.16
C ARG A 108 0.27 6.84 -3.66
N VAL A 109 1.06 5.96 -3.04
CA VAL A 109 2.42 5.67 -3.54
C VAL A 109 2.35 4.90 -4.86
N PHE A 110 1.45 3.92 -4.98
CA PHE A 110 1.33 3.07 -6.17
C PHE A 110 0.93 3.85 -7.43
N GLU A 111 0.07 4.86 -7.31
CA GLU A 111 -0.25 5.80 -8.41
C GLU A 111 1.01 6.45 -9.00
N THR A 112 2.03 6.67 -8.18
CA THR A 112 3.31 7.26 -8.63
C THR A 112 4.09 6.28 -9.51
N PHE A 113 4.10 4.99 -9.17
CA PHE A 113 4.73 3.96 -10.03
C PHE A 113 4.05 3.94 -11.41
N ALA A 114 2.72 3.97 -11.45
CA ALA A 114 1.93 3.98 -12.69
C ALA A 114 2.22 5.20 -13.55
N ARG A 115 2.54 6.33 -12.93
CA ARG A 115 2.94 7.55 -13.62
C ARG A 115 4.37 7.51 -14.16
N ILE A 116 5.26 6.74 -13.53
CA ILE A 116 6.65 6.61 -13.94
C ILE A 116 6.75 5.66 -15.13
N ASP A 117 6.25 4.43 -14.96
CA ASP A 117 6.38 3.38 -15.97
C ASP A 117 5.39 2.22 -15.71
N ALA A 118 4.83 1.68 -16.78
CA ALA A 118 3.84 0.61 -16.70
C ALA A 118 4.47 -0.73 -16.26
N THR A 119 5.66 -1.06 -16.76
CA THR A 119 6.39 -2.28 -16.41
C THR A 119 6.76 -2.28 -14.93
N LEU A 120 7.31 -1.16 -14.43
CA LEU A 120 7.58 -0.95 -13.00
C LEU A 120 6.34 -1.24 -12.14
N SER A 121 5.19 -0.70 -12.57
CA SER A 121 3.93 -0.84 -11.85
C SER A 121 3.43 -2.27 -11.80
N ILE A 122 3.56 -3.01 -12.90
CA ILE A 122 3.21 -4.42 -12.94
C ILE A 122 4.15 -5.24 -12.08
N VAL A 123 5.47 -5.01 -12.14
CA VAL A 123 6.43 -5.75 -11.30
C VAL A 123 6.16 -5.54 -9.82
N LEU A 124 6.01 -4.28 -9.39
CA LEU A 124 5.73 -3.96 -7.99
C LEU A 124 4.32 -4.40 -7.58
N GLY A 125 3.34 -4.27 -8.47
CA GLY A 125 1.97 -4.75 -8.27
C GLY A 125 1.93 -6.25 -8.07
N VAL A 126 2.46 -7.04 -9.00
CA VAL A 126 2.52 -8.50 -8.89
C VAL A 126 3.27 -8.91 -7.63
N HIS A 127 4.42 -8.30 -7.34
CA HIS A 127 5.19 -8.63 -6.15
C HIS A 127 4.38 -8.43 -4.86
N GLN A 128 3.79 -7.26 -4.68
CA GLN A 128 3.18 -6.89 -3.40
C GLN A 128 1.67 -7.04 -3.35
N SER A 129 0.90 -6.63 -4.36
CA SER A 129 -0.56 -6.64 -4.28
C SER A 129 -1.16 -8.05 -4.28
N ILE A 130 -0.49 -9.01 -4.93
CA ILE A 130 -0.95 -10.41 -5.06
C ILE A 130 0.12 -11.44 -4.69
N GLY A 131 1.38 -11.22 -5.05
CA GLY A 131 2.46 -12.20 -4.96
C GLY A 131 2.71 -12.67 -3.54
N PHE A 132 3.07 -11.75 -2.64
CA PHE A 132 3.21 -12.08 -1.22
C PHE A 132 1.98 -11.76 -0.37
N LYS A 133 0.92 -11.21 -0.95
CA LYS A 133 -0.29 -10.79 -0.22
C LYS A 133 -0.90 -11.94 0.58
N GLY A 134 -0.87 -13.16 0.05
CA GLY A 134 -1.33 -14.36 0.76
C GLY A 134 -0.56 -14.63 2.06
N ILE A 135 0.78 -14.45 2.06
CA ILE A 135 1.61 -14.59 3.27
C ILE A 135 1.27 -13.48 4.27
N HIS A 136 1.08 -12.26 3.80
CA HIS A 136 0.72 -11.14 4.68
C HIS A 136 -0.63 -11.35 5.38
N MET A 137 -1.67 -11.76 4.63
CA MET A 137 -3.03 -11.89 5.17
C MET A 137 -3.25 -13.20 5.93
N PHE A 138 -2.67 -14.31 5.47
CA PHE A 138 -3.02 -15.65 5.92
C PHE A 138 -1.83 -16.48 6.41
N GLY A 139 -0.62 -15.96 6.29
CA GLY A 139 0.57 -16.66 6.76
C GLY A 139 0.58 -16.81 8.29
N THR A 140 1.16 -17.90 8.77
CA THR A 140 1.52 -18.03 10.19
C THR A 140 2.61 -17.01 10.55
N GLU A 141 2.82 -16.72 11.83
CA GLU A 141 3.89 -15.80 12.21
C GLU A 141 5.27 -16.32 11.76
N GLU A 142 5.51 -17.64 11.80
CA GLU A 142 6.76 -18.22 11.29
C GLU A 142 6.93 -17.99 9.78
N GLN A 143 5.84 -18.06 9.00
CA GLN A 143 5.89 -17.75 7.57
C GLN A 143 6.15 -16.26 7.34
N LYS A 144 5.51 -15.38 8.10
CA LYS A 144 5.70 -13.93 7.99
C LYS A 144 7.13 -13.54 8.33
N GLU A 145 7.66 -13.99 9.46
CA GLU A 145 9.05 -13.75 9.88
C GLU A 145 10.06 -14.27 8.86
N ARG A 146 9.79 -15.45 8.28
CA ARG A 146 10.69 -16.06 7.29
C ARG A 146 10.73 -15.32 5.96
N PHE A 147 9.59 -14.81 5.48
CA PHE A 147 9.48 -14.34 4.10
C PHE A 147 9.36 -12.82 3.97
N LEU A 148 8.57 -12.16 4.80
CA LEU A 148 8.28 -10.72 4.64
C LEU A 148 9.54 -9.84 4.70
N PRO A 149 10.57 -10.10 5.54
CA PRO A 149 11.77 -9.25 5.56
C PRO A 149 12.57 -9.22 4.27
N ASP A 150 12.67 -10.35 3.55
CA ASP A 150 13.37 -10.39 2.27
C ASP A 150 12.52 -9.78 1.14
N LEU A 151 11.20 -9.97 1.20
CA LEU A 151 10.27 -9.44 0.23
C LEU A 151 10.14 -7.91 0.34
N ALA A 152 9.95 -7.39 1.54
CA ALA A 152 9.84 -5.95 1.79
C ALA A 152 11.10 -5.18 1.39
N ALA A 153 12.28 -5.81 1.53
CA ALA A 153 13.56 -5.25 1.16
C ALA A 153 13.95 -5.51 -0.31
N GLY A 154 13.08 -6.10 -1.13
CA GLY A 154 13.36 -6.39 -2.55
C GLY A 154 14.48 -7.42 -2.78
N ARG A 155 14.96 -8.13 -1.74
CA ARG A 155 15.98 -9.18 -1.87
C ARG A 155 15.43 -10.44 -2.54
N LYS A 156 14.12 -10.64 -2.45
CA LYS A 156 13.37 -11.65 -3.18
C LYS A 156 12.17 -11.01 -3.84
N LEU A 157 11.85 -11.46 -5.04
CA LEU A 157 10.61 -11.11 -5.72
C LEU A 157 9.58 -12.22 -5.54
N ALA A 158 8.31 -11.82 -5.64
CA ALA A 158 7.17 -12.72 -5.52
C ALA A 158 6.37 -12.69 -6.81
N GLY A 159 5.88 -13.85 -7.22
CA GLY A 159 4.90 -14.00 -8.28
C GLY A 159 3.67 -14.71 -7.73
N PHE A 160 2.54 -14.56 -8.42
CA PHE A 160 1.30 -15.26 -8.08
C PHE A 160 0.96 -16.25 -9.20
N ALA A 161 0.88 -17.54 -8.86
CA ALA A 161 0.55 -18.62 -9.79
C ALA A 161 -0.81 -19.24 -9.39
N LEU A 162 -1.79 -19.11 -10.29
CA LEU A 162 -3.20 -19.51 -10.10
C LEU A 162 -3.60 -20.53 -11.17
#